data_AF-A0A7X6RR44-F1
#
_entry.id   AF-A0A7X6RR44-F1
#
_cell.length_a   1.000
_cell.length_b   1.000
_cell.length_c   1.000
_cell.angle_alpha   90.00
_cell.angle_beta   90.00
_cell.angle_gamma   90.00
#
_symmetry.space_group_name_H-M   'P 1'
#
loop_
_entity.id
_entity.type
_entity.pdbx_description
1 polymer ?
#
loop_
_entity_poly.entity_id
_entity_poly.type
_entity_poly.pdbx_seq_one_letter_code
_entity_poly.pdbx_strand_id
1 'polypeptide(L)'
;MSPQPSAHPPASPRSDEPALAALGVLVDRSVVEIAEAARDARTFDRETVRAVSDLWDNAVLPLFRAATGRPGPERERRARAALEWTARLRPTRWDWMVEQAALCGHRLDALVPPPPVYFDRPYRDYRGKIRPAYSRWTPQALADLADDYALGAAALRHVRIEREGARLCGFLTLEPARSYDPGASAPGGPPTLDVHLEDLTWVDVDSDSAHGVRLDFDADGVVVGLGNGGALRARSASLRLDDGSWHLSGAGRRADARTPPRGDGPRPAQPPQEGSVEGSAWGAATFLGRAMLTIRRVRYPGEVARVPVDAYCRALEGAGRDVLAAGALRPRRSEAAFRALTAEWLRRGGTDLAADWRMLLRGVPDAGELARGVREELLARGEAPRAPVTPREVTELPERAALRMVSYTAEHTDGRVRREASAMMHLAVPGQDRDGPWRMRVLTATDPVRLQVRTPAFDGTGRVRVDRDGGGRETLAVDGDALCLDARAWVQETPPR
;
A
#
# COMPACT_ATOMS: atom_id res chain seq x y z
N MET A 1 47.56 27.94 -10.53
CA MET A 1 46.91 27.18 -11.62
C MET A 1 47.05 25.71 -11.32
N SER A 2 46.04 25.11 -10.68
CA SER A 2 45.99 23.68 -10.37
C SER A 2 45.21 22.98 -11.49
N PRO A 3 45.65 21.80 -11.98
CA PRO A 3 44.98 21.13 -13.08
C PRO A 3 43.63 20.58 -12.62
N GLN A 4 42.59 20.85 -13.41
CA GLN A 4 41.28 20.23 -13.24
C GLN A 4 41.40 18.70 -13.41
N PRO A 5 40.74 17.88 -12.58
CA PRO A 5 40.64 16.46 -12.83
C PRO A 5 39.74 16.25 -14.05
N SER A 6 40.32 15.66 -15.10
CA SER A 6 39.63 15.23 -16.30
C SER A 6 38.48 14.29 -15.93
N ALA A 7 37.24 14.79 -16.08
CA ALA A 7 36.06 13.96 -16.05
C ALA A 7 36.10 13.01 -17.24
N HIS A 8 36.55 11.79 -17.01
CA HIS A 8 36.36 10.71 -17.98
C HIS A 8 34.85 10.54 -18.20
N PRO A 9 34.37 10.54 -19.45
CA PRO A 9 32.98 10.19 -19.73
C PRO A 9 32.73 8.77 -19.19
N PRO A 10 31.55 8.49 -18.61
CA PRO A 10 31.22 7.16 -18.14
C PRO A 10 31.40 6.18 -19.31
N ALA A 11 32.21 5.16 -19.08
CA ALA A 11 32.46 4.10 -20.05
C ALA A 11 31.12 3.57 -20.58
N SER A 12 31.04 3.37 -21.90
CA SER A 12 29.88 2.73 -22.53
C SER A 12 29.56 1.39 -21.83
N PRO A 13 28.27 1.07 -21.61
CA PRO A 13 27.89 -0.07 -20.80
C PRO A 13 28.35 -1.39 -21.42
N ARG A 14 28.88 -2.29 -20.58
CA ARG A 14 29.03 -3.70 -20.95
C ARG A 14 27.64 -4.28 -21.18
N SER A 15 27.42 -4.90 -22.34
CA SER A 15 26.16 -5.51 -22.79
C SER A 15 25.75 -6.78 -22.01
N ASP A 16 26.45 -7.14 -20.95
CA ASP A 16 26.39 -8.47 -20.32
C ASP A 16 25.79 -8.42 -18.92
N GLU A 17 24.96 -7.42 -18.63
CA GLU A 17 24.28 -7.37 -17.34
C GLU A 17 23.17 -8.45 -17.26
N PRO A 18 23.21 -9.35 -16.26
CA PRO A 18 22.24 -10.44 -16.15
C PRO A 18 20.90 -9.93 -15.60
N ALA A 19 19.89 -9.84 -16.47
CA ALA A 19 18.52 -9.45 -16.13
C ALA A 19 17.91 -10.36 -15.06
N LEU A 20 18.27 -11.65 -15.06
CA LEU A 20 17.81 -12.57 -14.03
C LEU A 20 18.34 -12.21 -12.65
N ALA A 21 19.63 -11.83 -12.54
CA ALA A 21 20.21 -11.45 -11.27
C ALA A 21 19.57 -10.16 -10.74
N ALA A 22 19.38 -9.16 -11.60
CA ALA A 22 18.67 -7.93 -11.24
C ALA A 22 17.24 -8.22 -10.74
N LEU A 23 16.51 -9.12 -11.40
CA LEU A 23 15.17 -9.53 -10.97
C LEU A 23 15.17 -10.23 -9.60
N GLY A 24 16.13 -11.13 -9.34
CA GLY A 24 16.26 -11.78 -8.04
C GLY A 24 16.63 -10.79 -6.92
N VAL A 25 17.55 -9.88 -7.19
CA VAL A 25 17.95 -8.82 -6.25
C VAL A 25 16.78 -7.93 -5.87
N LEU A 26 15.89 -7.58 -6.81
CA LEU A 26 14.70 -6.78 -6.50
C LEU A 26 13.79 -7.48 -5.47
N VAL A 27 13.68 -8.82 -5.50
CA VAL A 27 12.94 -9.57 -4.47
C VAL A 27 13.59 -9.38 -3.10
N ASP A 28 14.90 -9.57 -3.03
CA ASP A 28 15.65 -9.47 -1.78
C ASP A 28 15.58 -8.04 -1.21
N ARG A 29 15.72 -7.02 -2.06
CA ARG A 29 15.55 -5.61 -1.69
C ARG A 29 14.14 -5.30 -1.22
N SER A 30 13.12 -5.85 -1.88
CA SER A 30 11.73 -5.72 -1.42
C SER A 30 11.54 -6.24 -0.01
N VAL A 31 12.07 -7.43 0.31
CA VAL A 31 11.96 -8.01 1.66
C VAL A 31 12.69 -7.16 2.70
N VAL A 32 13.90 -6.68 2.38
CA VAL A 32 14.67 -5.80 3.29
C VAL A 32 13.93 -4.50 3.57
N GLU A 33 13.41 -3.83 2.54
CA GLU A 33 12.72 -2.55 2.68
C GLU A 33 11.39 -2.70 3.42
N ILE A 34 10.62 -3.77 3.17
CA ILE A 34 9.43 -4.10 3.95
C ILE A 34 9.79 -4.30 5.43
N ALA A 35 10.86 -5.04 5.71
CA ALA A 35 11.31 -5.28 7.09
C ALA A 35 11.76 -3.99 7.78
N GLU A 36 12.44 -3.10 7.07
CA GLU A 36 12.87 -1.79 7.56
C GLU A 36 11.67 -0.90 7.88
N ALA A 37 10.71 -0.81 6.95
CA ALA A 37 9.47 -0.05 7.10
C ALA A 37 8.58 -0.58 8.23
N ALA A 38 8.69 -1.88 8.57
CA ALA A 38 7.88 -2.52 9.60
C ALA A 38 8.58 -2.65 10.97
N ARG A 39 9.87 -2.29 11.08
CA ARG A 39 10.74 -2.64 12.22
C ARG A 39 10.26 -2.07 13.56
N ASP A 40 9.75 -0.85 13.57
CA ASP A 40 9.30 -0.16 14.77
C ASP A 40 7.93 0.46 14.52
N ALA A 41 6.96 0.18 15.38
CA ALA A 41 5.61 0.72 15.26
C ALA A 41 5.56 2.26 15.23
N ARG A 42 6.53 2.94 15.87
CA ARG A 42 6.64 4.41 15.90
C ARG A 42 7.09 5.01 14.57
N THR A 43 7.73 4.22 13.71
CA THR A 43 8.15 4.64 12.36
C THR A 43 7.56 3.73 11.30
N PHE A 44 6.49 3.01 11.63
CA PHE A 44 5.85 2.08 10.72
C PHE A 44 5.41 2.84 9.46
N ASP A 45 5.89 2.39 8.30
CA ASP A 45 5.53 2.94 7.01
C ASP A 45 4.65 1.94 6.25
N ARG A 46 3.35 2.05 6.49
CA ARG A 46 2.33 1.18 5.92
C ARG A 46 2.29 1.27 4.39
N GLU A 47 2.55 2.45 3.85
CA GLU A 47 2.47 2.71 2.42
C GLU A 47 3.68 2.11 1.69
N THR A 48 4.89 2.23 2.25
CA THR A 48 6.07 1.52 1.75
C THR A 48 5.87 0.01 1.78
N VAL A 49 5.42 -0.56 2.91
CA VAL A 49 5.11 -2.01 3.01
C VAL A 49 4.10 -2.43 1.95
N ARG A 50 3.02 -1.67 1.78
CA ARG A 50 1.99 -1.93 0.75
C ARG A 50 2.58 -1.84 -0.66
N ALA A 51 3.26 -0.76 -1.00
CA ALA A 51 3.71 -0.46 -2.35
C ALA A 51 4.74 -1.48 -2.83
N VAL A 52 5.69 -1.84 -1.96
CA VAL A 52 6.75 -2.81 -2.26
C VAL A 52 6.18 -4.23 -2.38
N SER A 53 5.28 -4.65 -1.49
CA SER A 53 4.62 -5.97 -1.61
C SER A 53 3.69 -6.06 -2.83
N ASP A 54 3.05 -4.95 -3.23
CA ASP A 54 2.18 -4.85 -4.42
C ASP A 54 2.93 -5.07 -5.74
N LEU A 55 4.26 -4.87 -5.79
CA LEU A 55 5.06 -5.21 -6.98
C LEU A 55 4.89 -6.68 -7.37
N TRP A 56 4.83 -7.56 -6.36
CA TRP A 56 5.00 -8.99 -6.54
C TRP A 56 3.71 -9.76 -6.83
N ASP A 57 2.53 -9.15 -6.62
CA ASP A 57 1.20 -9.75 -6.87
C ASP A 57 1.11 -10.44 -8.24
N ASN A 58 1.56 -9.75 -9.30
CA ASN A 58 1.56 -10.25 -10.68
C ASN A 58 2.96 -10.57 -11.23
N ALA A 59 4.02 -10.48 -10.41
CA ALA A 59 5.40 -10.64 -10.85
C ALA A 59 6.09 -11.92 -10.31
N VAL A 60 5.51 -12.57 -9.29
CA VAL A 60 6.07 -13.82 -8.74
C VAL A 60 6.08 -14.94 -9.78
N LEU A 61 4.99 -15.19 -10.50
CA LEU A 61 5.00 -16.24 -11.53
C LEU A 61 6.00 -15.98 -12.66
N PRO A 62 6.09 -14.75 -13.24
CA PRO A 62 7.16 -14.40 -14.17
C PRO A 62 8.59 -14.63 -13.62
N LEU A 63 8.85 -14.32 -12.35
CA LEU A 63 10.14 -14.61 -11.70
C LEU A 63 10.45 -16.12 -11.75
N PHE A 64 9.51 -16.97 -11.33
CA PHE A 64 9.73 -18.42 -11.33
C PHE A 64 9.87 -18.98 -12.74
N ARG A 65 9.08 -18.50 -13.72
CA ARG A 65 9.22 -18.88 -15.14
C ARG A 65 10.60 -18.54 -15.72
N ALA A 66 11.17 -17.41 -15.29
CA ALA A 66 12.55 -17.06 -15.64
C ALA A 66 13.53 -18.01 -14.94
N ALA A 67 13.42 -18.17 -13.62
CA ALA A 67 14.33 -18.99 -12.81
C ALA A 67 14.37 -20.47 -13.21
N THR A 68 13.24 -21.05 -13.64
CA THR A 68 13.15 -22.46 -14.07
C THR A 68 13.40 -22.65 -15.57
N GLY A 69 13.57 -21.58 -16.33
CA GLY A 69 13.84 -21.63 -17.77
C GLY A 69 15.17 -22.31 -18.10
N ARG A 70 15.31 -22.81 -19.33
CA ARG A 70 16.57 -23.43 -19.80
C ARG A 70 17.73 -22.43 -19.65
N PRO A 71 18.93 -22.88 -19.23
CA PRO A 71 20.08 -21.99 -19.08
C PRO A 71 20.39 -21.19 -20.34
N GLY A 72 20.91 -19.97 -20.17
CA GLY A 72 21.35 -19.12 -21.27
C GLY A 72 20.29 -18.11 -21.73
N PRO A 73 20.22 -17.79 -23.04
CA PRO A 73 19.45 -16.65 -23.55
C PRO A 73 17.94 -16.67 -23.25
N GLU A 74 17.35 -17.86 -23.09
CA GLU A 74 15.93 -18.02 -22.77
C GLU A 74 15.58 -17.47 -21.39
N ARG A 75 16.39 -17.81 -20.39
CA ARG A 75 16.25 -17.35 -19.00
C ARG A 75 16.39 -15.84 -18.88
N GLU A 76 17.38 -15.27 -19.56
CA GLU A 76 17.59 -13.81 -19.59
C GLU A 76 16.46 -13.06 -20.31
N ARG A 77 15.96 -13.61 -21.43
CA ARG A 77 14.80 -13.03 -22.15
C ARG A 77 13.56 -13.02 -21.25
N ARG A 78 13.27 -14.11 -20.55
CA ARG A 78 12.13 -14.19 -19.62
C ARG A 78 12.29 -13.25 -18.43
N ALA A 79 13.49 -13.13 -17.88
CA ALA A 79 13.78 -12.17 -16.83
C ALA A 79 13.56 -10.73 -17.29
N ARG A 80 14.03 -10.36 -18.49
CA ARG A 80 13.76 -9.04 -19.09
C ARG A 80 12.27 -8.79 -19.25
N ALA A 81 11.52 -9.76 -19.76
CA ALA A 81 10.06 -9.64 -19.88
C ALA A 81 9.37 -9.48 -18.52
N ALA A 82 9.85 -10.14 -17.47
CA ALA A 82 9.35 -9.98 -16.10
C ALA A 82 9.66 -8.59 -15.52
N LEU A 83 10.86 -8.05 -15.78
CA LEU A 83 11.24 -6.69 -15.37
C LEU A 83 10.38 -5.64 -16.08
N GLU A 84 10.19 -5.75 -17.41
CA GLU A 84 9.31 -4.86 -18.17
C GLU A 84 7.86 -4.91 -17.65
N TRP A 85 7.38 -6.12 -17.37
CA TRP A 85 6.04 -6.31 -16.81
C TRP A 85 5.88 -5.63 -15.46
N THR A 86 6.85 -5.80 -14.57
CA THR A 86 6.83 -5.22 -13.22
C THR A 86 6.83 -3.69 -13.26
N ALA A 87 7.64 -3.11 -14.16
CA ALA A 87 7.73 -1.66 -14.37
C ALA A 87 6.44 -1.03 -14.92
N ARG A 88 5.71 -1.71 -15.81
CA ARG A 88 4.52 -1.16 -16.49
C ARG A 88 3.30 -0.95 -15.58
N LEU A 89 3.24 -1.61 -14.43
CA LEU A 89 2.02 -1.65 -13.63
C LEU A 89 1.72 -0.34 -12.89
N ARG A 90 2.73 0.46 -12.53
CA ARG A 90 2.59 1.84 -12.01
C ARG A 90 3.83 2.68 -12.28
N PRO A 91 3.72 4.01 -12.52
CA PRO A 91 4.87 4.86 -12.83
C PRO A 91 5.92 4.88 -11.73
N THR A 92 5.48 4.96 -10.46
CA THR A 92 6.36 5.03 -9.29
C THR A 92 7.18 3.76 -9.07
N ARG A 93 6.82 2.63 -9.71
CA ARG A 93 7.60 1.39 -9.60
C ARG A 93 8.91 1.49 -10.37
N TRP A 94 8.93 2.22 -11.49
CA TRP A 94 10.13 2.33 -12.30
C TRP A 94 11.29 2.96 -11.52
N ASP A 95 11.05 4.12 -10.92
CA ASP A 95 12.06 4.85 -10.16
C ASP A 95 12.60 4.00 -9.00
N TRP A 96 11.69 3.36 -8.25
CA TRP A 96 12.05 2.43 -7.19
C TRP A 96 12.91 1.26 -7.69
N MET A 97 12.51 0.60 -8.80
CA MET A 97 13.25 -0.54 -9.33
C MET A 97 14.66 -0.14 -9.79
N VAL A 98 14.80 1.04 -10.43
CA VAL A 98 16.10 1.58 -10.84
C VAL A 98 17.00 1.86 -9.63
N GLU A 99 16.46 2.53 -8.61
CA GLU A 99 17.18 2.84 -7.38
C GLU A 99 17.64 1.56 -6.65
N GLN A 100 16.72 0.63 -6.41
CA GLN A 100 17.04 -0.60 -5.66
C GLN A 100 17.97 -1.53 -6.43
N ALA A 101 17.86 -1.61 -7.75
CA ALA A 101 18.82 -2.35 -8.57
C ALA A 101 20.23 -1.72 -8.49
N ALA A 102 20.33 -0.39 -8.56
CA ALA A 102 21.59 0.32 -8.50
C ALA A 102 22.34 0.12 -7.17
N LEU A 103 21.61 0.05 -6.04
CA LEU A 103 22.18 -0.28 -4.72
C LEU A 103 22.91 -1.64 -4.69
N CYS A 104 22.60 -2.54 -5.62
CA CYS A 104 23.23 -3.85 -5.76
C CYS A 104 24.13 -3.95 -7.00
N GLY A 105 24.47 -2.82 -7.62
CA GLY A 105 25.36 -2.77 -8.78
C GLY A 105 24.70 -3.12 -10.12
N HIS A 106 23.37 -3.06 -10.20
CA HIS A 106 22.61 -3.35 -11.40
C HIS A 106 22.05 -2.08 -12.07
N ARG A 107 22.24 -1.93 -13.39
CA ARG A 107 21.70 -0.84 -14.21
C ARG A 107 20.45 -1.27 -14.95
N LEU A 108 19.31 -1.13 -14.28
CA LEU A 108 18.02 -1.53 -14.85
C LEU A 108 17.64 -0.73 -16.11
N ASP A 109 18.06 0.53 -16.19
CA ASP A 109 17.89 1.42 -17.36
C ASP A 109 18.60 0.91 -18.61
N ALA A 110 19.65 0.09 -18.46
CA ALA A 110 20.33 -0.58 -19.56
C ALA A 110 19.66 -1.91 -19.96
N LEU A 111 18.84 -2.50 -19.09
CA LEU A 111 18.21 -3.81 -19.28
C LEU A 111 16.83 -3.74 -19.92
N VAL A 112 16.04 -2.73 -19.55
CA VAL A 112 14.65 -2.56 -19.97
C VAL A 112 14.33 -1.07 -20.20
N PRO A 113 13.48 -0.73 -21.19
CA PRO A 113 13.06 0.66 -21.39
C PRO A 113 12.10 1.11 -20.27
N PRO A 114 12.09 2.42 -19.93
CA PRO A 114 11.12 2.96 -18.99
C PRO A 114 9.69 2.75 -19.49
N PRO A 115 8.72 2.50 -18.59
CA PRO A 115 7.33 2.29 -18.99
C PRO A 115 6.74 3.60 -19.54
N PRO A 116 5.77 3.53 -20.49
CA PRO A 116 5.09 4.72 -20.96
C PRO A 116 4.19 5.29 -19.86
N VAL A 117 4.18 6.62 -19.71
CA VAL A 117 3.38 7.32 -18.69
C VAL A 117 1.92 7.42 -19.16
N TYR A 118 1.11 6.40 -18.86
CA TYR A 118 -0.32 6.38 -19.22
C TYR A 118 -1.23 6.98 -18.14
N PHE A 119 -0.76 7.11 -16.91
CA PHE A 119 -1.62 7.40 -15.75
C PHE A 119 -2.00 8.87 -15.61
N ASP A 120 -1.22 9.77 -16.22
CA ASP A 120 -1.41 11.22 -16.16
C ASP A 120 -2.25 11.76 -17.33
N ARG A 121 -2.89 10.88 -18.10
CA ARG A 121 -3.68 11.26 -19.28
C ARG A 121 -5.08 10.68 -19.21
N PRO A 122 -6.11 11.44 -19.65
CA PRO A 122 -7.44 10.89 -19.84
C PRO A 122 -7.39 9.66 -20.75
N TYR A 123 -8.20 8.65 -20.44
CA TYR A 123 -8.20 7.38 -21.17
C TYR A 123 -9.61 6.91 -21.48
N ARG A 124 -9.78 6.13 -22.56
CA ARG A 124 -11.07 5.51 -22.88
C ARG A 124 -11.22 4.18 -22.15
N ASP A 125 -12.32 4.01 -21.43
CA ASP A 125 -12.64 2.74 -20.77
C ASP A 125 -13.02 1.64 -21.78
N TYR A 126 -13.42 0.47 -21.27
CA TYR A 126 -13.82 -0.66 -22.12
C TYR A 126 -15.10 -0.39 -22.94
N ARG A 127 -15.89 0.61 -22.57
CA ARG A 127 -17.08 1.08 -23.31
C ARG A 127 -16.74 2.23 -24.26
N GLY A 128 -15.46 2.59 -24.40
CA GLY A 128 -15.01 3.70 -25.24
C GLY A 128 -15.24 5.09 -24.64
N LYS A 129 -15.77 5.18 -23.42
CA LYS A 129 -16.06 6.45 -22.75
C LYS A 129 -14.78 7.02 -22.15
N ILE A 130 -14.54 8.31 -22.36
CA ILE A 130 -13.38 8.97 -21.76
C ILE A 130 -13.53 9.06 -20.23
N ARG A 131 -12.43 8.81 -19.53
CA ARG A 131 -12.28 8.83 -18.07
C ARG A 131 -11.21 9.84 -17.68
N PRO A 132 -11.36 10.49 -16.52
CA PRO A 132 -10.36 11.44 -16.04
C PRO A 132 -9.04 10.72 -15.74
N ALA A 133 -7.95 11.45 -15.86
CA ALA A 133 -6.64 10.98 -15.43
C ALA A 133 -6.53 10.97 -13.91
N TYR A 134 -5.57 10.20 -13.38
CA TYR A 134 -4.98 10.59 -12.11
C TYR A 134 -4.13 11.82 -12.39
N SER A 135 -4.34 12.91 -11.66
CA SER A 135 -3.69 14.18 -11.98
C SER A 135 -2.96 14.74 -10.78
N ARG A 136 -1.82 15.37 -11.05
CA ARG A 136 -1.20 16.25 -10.05
C ARG A 136 -2.10 17.45 -9.83
N TRP A 137 -2.17 17.89 -8.58
CA TRP A 137 -2.87 19.11 -8.25
C TRP A 137 -2.10 20.29 -8.88
N THR A 138 -2.70 20.91 -9.89
CA THR A 138 -2.17 22.08 -10.61
C THR A 138 -3.25 23.15 -10.72
N PRO A 139 -2.92 24.44 -10.93
CA PRO A 139 -3.93 25.48 -11.13
C PRO A 139 -4.91 25.15 -12.26
N GLN A 140 -4.41 24.56 -13.36
CA GLN A 140 -5.26 24.13 -14.47
C GLN A 140 -6.20 22.99 -14.07
N ALA A 141 -5.72 21.98 -13.35
CA ALA A 141 -6.56 20.88 -12.88
C ALA A 141 -7.66 21.35 -11.93
N LEU A 142 -7.37 22.34 -11.06
CA LEU A 142 -8.38 22.96 -10.21
C LEU A 142 -9.41 23.76 -10.99
N ALA A 143 -8.98 24.53 -11.98
CA ALA A 143 -9.89 25.28 -12.84
C ALA A 143 -10.84 24.35 -13.61
N ASP A 144 -10.31 23.28 -14.21
CA ASP A 144 -11.12 22.27 -14.89
C ASP A 144 -12.12 21.58 -13.93
N LEU A 145 -11.73 21.32 -12.68
CA LEU A 145 -12.65 20.79 -11.66
C LEU A 145 -13.74 21.80 -11.26
N ALA A 146 -13.37 23.07 -11.04
CA ALA A 146 -14.31 24.11 -10.62
C ALA A 146 -15.37 24.43 -11.69
N ASP A 147 -15.02 24.29 -12.98
CA ASP A 147 -15.95 24.46 -14.09
C ASP A 147 -17.05 23.38 -14.10
N ASP A 148 -16.69 22.13 -13.74
CA ASP A 148 -17.56 20.96 -13.88
C ASP A 148 -18.21 20.52 -12.56
N TYR A 149 -17.71 20.99 -11.42
CA TYR A 149 -18.15 20.55 -10.08
C TYR A 149 -18.25 21.70 -9.06
N ALA A 150 -19.31 21.68 -8.25
CA ALA A 150 -19.54 22.65 -7.18
C ALA A 150 -18.77 22.27 -5.89
N LEU A 151 -17.46 22.51 -5.88
CA LEU A 151 -16.58 22.16 -4.75
C LEU A 151 -16.96 22.87 -3.43
N GLY A 152 -17.43 24.12 -3.51
CA GLY A 152 -17.89 24.88 -2.34
C GLY A 152 -19.13 24.30 -1.65
N ALA A 153 -19.82 23.35 -2.28
CA ALA A 153 -20.93 22.60 -1.67
C ALA A 153 -20.55 21.13 -1.38
N ALA A 154 -19.31 20.73 -1.67
CA ALA A 154 -18.85 19.37 -1.45
C ALA A 154 -18.85 19.03 0.05
N ALA A 155 -19.17 17.78 0.35
CA ALA A 155 -19.06 17.21 1.68
C ALA A 155 -17.79 16.36 1.79
N LEU A 156 -17.15 16.41 2.95
CA LEU A 156 -16.10 15.48 3.36
C LEU A 156 -16.74 14.15 3.76
N ARG A 157 -16.54 13.11 2.95
CA ARG A 157 -17.00 11.75 3.26
C ARG A 157 -15.99 10.97 4.07
N HIS A 158 -14.71 11.07 3.72
CA HIS A 158 -13.64 10.33 4.37
C HIS A 158 -12.45 11.24 4.60
N VAL A 159 -11.84 11.13 5.78
CA VAL A 159 -10.53 11.69 6.09
C VAL A 159 -9.67 10.63 6.75
N ARG A 160 -8.42 10.52 6.32
CA ARG A 160 -7.38 9.75 6.98
C ARG A 160 -6.11 10.58 7.03
N ILE A 161 -5.54 10.70 8.21
CA ILE A 161 -4.24 11.33 8.43
C ILE A 161 -3.33 10.28 9.03
N GLU A 162 -2.16 10.08 8.43
CA GLU A 162 -1.27 8.98 8.76
C GLU A 162 0.19 9.39 8.72
N ARG A 163 0.97 8.90 9.67
CA ARG A 163 2.43 8.96 9.61
C ARG A 163 2.98 7.78 8.81
N GLU A 164 3.51 8.06 7.62
CA GLU A 164 4.23 7.12 6.77
C GLU A 164 5.73 7.29 7.04
N GLY A 165 6.28 6.42 7.91
CA GLY A 165 7.61 6.63 8.46
C GLY A 165 7.67 7.91 9.30
N ALA A 166 8.50 8.86 8.89
CA ALA A 166 8.59 10.19 9.53
C ALA A 166 7.60 11.21 8.93
N ARG A 167 7.12 10.98 7.70
CA ARG A 167 6.27 11.93 6.97
C ARG A 167 4.83 11.82 7.44
N LEU A 168 4.09 12.92 7.36
CA LEU A 168 2.65 12.95 7.64
C LEU A 168 1.92 13.08 6.29
N CYS A 169 0.97 12.19 6.02
CA CYS A 169 0.23 12.13 4.76
C CYS A 169 -1.27 12.21 5.04
N GLY A 170 -2.03 12.78 4.10
CA GLY A 170 -3.47 12.98 4.20
C GLY A 170 -4.20 12.34 3.03
N PHE A 171 -5.35 11.73 3.31
CA PHE A 171 -6.23 11.17 2.31
C PHE A 171 -7.64 11.64 2.59
N LEU A 172 -8.27 12.27 1.60
CA LEU A 172 -9.63 12.76 1.69
C LEU A 172 -10.45 12.14 0.56
N THR A 173 -11.71 11.81 0.84
CA THR A 173 -12.71 11.57 -0.20
C THR A 173 -13.80 12.62 -0.04
N LEU A 174 -13.99 13.40 -1.10
CA LEU A 174 -14.97 14.48 -1.17
C LEU A 174 -16.11 14.08 -2.10
N GLU A 175 -17.32 14.55 -1.82
CA GLU A 175 -18.51 14.32 -2.65
C GLU A 175 -19.02 15.64 -3.23
N PRO A 176 -18.43 16.12 -4.36
CA PRO A 176 -18.91 17.33 -4.99
C PRO A 176 -20.19 17.10 -5.81
N ALA A 177 -21.01 18.13 -5.96
CA ALA A 177 -22.13 18.09 -6.91
C ALA A 177 -21.63 18.39 -8.34
N ARG A 178 -22.26 17.76 -9.35
CA ARG A 178 -22.00 18.07 -10.77
C ARG A 178 -22.64 19.41 -11.13
N SER A 179 -21.92 20.23 -11.87
CA SER A 179 -22.45 21.48 -12.47
C SER A 179 -23.05 21.27 -13.86
N TYR A 180 -23.12 20.02 -14.33
CA TYR A 180 -23.65 19.62 -15.63
C TYR A 180 -24.68 18.48 -15.49
N ASP A 181 -25.55 18.33 -16.48
CA ASP A 181 -26.53 17.24 -16.53
C ASP A 181 -25.86 15.90 -16.87
N PRO A 182 -25.86 14.91 -15.96
CA PRO A 182 -25.27 13.60 -16.22
C PRO A 182 -26.20 12.67 -17.03
N GLY A 183 -27.43 13.11 -17.33
CA GLY A 183 -28.46 12.39 -18.07
C GLY A 183 -29.23 11.35 -17.24
N ALA A 184 -30.38 10.92 -17.74
CA ALA A 184 -31.30 9.99 -17.05
C ALA A 184 -30.73 8.58 -16.77
N SER A 185 -29.60 8.22 -17.39
CA SER A 185 -28.91 6.94 -17.21
C SER A 185 -27.67 7.03 -16.32
N ALA A 186 -27.46 8.17 -15.66
CA ALA A 186 -26.34 8.37 -14.76
C ALA A 186 -26.36 7.38 -13.60
N PRO A 187 -25.19 6.94 -13.10
CA PRO A 187 -25.12 6.25 -11.81
C PRO A 187 -25.79 7.10 -10.73
N GLY A 188 -26.62 6.49 -9.88
CA GLY A 188 -27.43 7.22 -8.90
C GLY A 188 -26.65 7.88 -7.76
N GLY A 189 -25.33 7.66 -7.65
CA GLY A 189 -24.49 8.23 -6.60
C GLY A 189 -23.81 9.55 -7.01
N PRO A 190 -23.41 10.39 -6.03
CA PRO A 190 -22.56 11.54 -6.29
C PRO A 190 -21.20 11.08 -6.83
N PRO A 191 -20.53 11.91 -7.64
CA PRO A 191 -19.13 11.68 -8.00
C PRO A 191 -18.26 11.76 -6.73
N THR A 192 -17.11 11.10 -6.74
CA THR A 192 -16.13 11.22 -5.65
C THR A 192 -14.84 11.82 -6.16
N LEU A 193 -14.24 12.69 -5.35
CA LEU A 193 -12.92 13.24 -5.58
C LEU A 193 -12.01 12.78 -4.43
N ASP A 194 -11.12 11.84 -4.75
CA ASP A 194 -10.06 11.44 -3.82
C ASP A 194 -8.90 12.43 -3.93
N VAL A 195 -8.46 12.94 -2.78
CA VAL A 195 -7.34 13.86 -2.63
C VAL A 195 -6.29 13.17 -1.78
N HIS A 196 -5.08 13.00 -2.33
CA HIS A 196 -3.93 12.51 -1.60
C HIS A 196 -2.94 13.65 -1.39
N LEU A 197 -2.64 13.95 -0.13
CA LEU A 197 -1.80 15.02 0.37
C LEU A 197 -0.48 14.43 0.87
N GLU A 198 0.63 14.92 0.35
CA GLU A 198 1.98 14.46 0.69
C GLU A 198 2.70 15.53 1.51
N ASP A 199 3.42 15.10 2.55
CA ASP A 199 4.15 15.98 3.48
C ASP A 199 3.25 17.06 4.09
N LEU A 200 2.22 16.64 4.84
CA LEU A 200 1.37 17.50 5.64
C LEU A 200 2.20 18.28 6.67
N THR A 201 2.08 19.60 6.63
CA THR A 201 2.71 20.53 7.58
C THR A 201 1.70 21.11 8.57
N TRP A 202 0.42 21.11 8.20
CA TRP A 202 -0.67 21.60 9.04
C TRP A 202 -1.91 20.73 8.91
N VAL A 203 -2.51 20.42 10.05
CA VAL A 203 -3.74 19.65 10.21
C VAL A 203 -4.64 20.39 11.18
N ASP A 204 -5.86 20.71 10.74
CA ASP A 204 -6.98 21.12 11.57
C ASP A 204 -8.27 20.62 10.93
N VAL A 205 -8.82 19.53 11.47
CA VAL A 205 -10.01 18.85 10.93
C VAL A 205 -11.04 18.73 12.03
N ASP A 206 -12.27 19.11 11.70
CA ASP A 206 -13.46 18.90 12.51
C ASP A 206 -14.57 18.32 11.62
N SER A 207 -14.98 17.08 11.90
CA SER A 207 -16.01 16.41 11.10
C SER A 207 -17.39 17.07 11.19
N ASP A 208 -17.67 17.88 12.21
CA ASP A 208 -18.92 18.65 12.30
C ASP A 208 -18.95 19.80 11.27
N SER A 209 -17.78 20.22 10.79
CA SER A 209 -17.60 21.23 9.74
C SER A 209 -17.29 20.59 8.38
N ALA A 210 -17.81 19.39 8.13
CA ALA A 210 -17.53 18.60 6.92
C ALA A 210 -18.07 19.17 5.61
N HIS A 211 -18.81 20.28 5.62
CA HIS A 211 -19.40 20.88 4.42
C HIS A 211 -18.66 22.13 3.98
N GLY A 212 -18.47 22.27 2.68
CA GLY A 212 -17.82 23.43 2.07
C GLY A 212 -16.33 23.20 1.95
N VAL A 213 -15.90 22.79 0.76
CA VAL A 213 -14.49 22.50 0.49
C VAL A 213 -13.91 23.57 -0.42
N ARG A 214 -12.71 24.03 -0.06
CA ARG A 214 -11.91 24.94 -0.89
C ARG A 214 -10.57 24.28 -1.20
N LEU A 215 -10.23 24.22 -2.47
CA LEU A 215 -8.94 23.73 -2.95
C LEU A 215 -8.12 24.94 -3.41
N ASP A 216 -6.94 25.16 -2.84
CA ASP A 216 -6.10 26.32 -3.12
C ASP A 216 -4.60 26.00 -3.11
N PHE A 217 -3.79 27.00 -3.48
CA PHE A 217 -2.33 27.01 -3.37
C PHE A 217 -1.87 28.21 -2.53
N ASP A 218 -0.79 28.04 -1.78
CA ASP A 218 -0.05 29.14 -1.19
C ASP A 218 1.45 29.03 -1.51
N ALA A 219 2.27 29.87 -0.89
CA ALA A 219 3.72 29.85 -1.11
C ALA A 219 4.39 28.56 -0.59
N ASP A 220 3.73 27.86 0.34
CA ASP A 220 4.27 26.70 1.06
C ASP A 220 3.74 25.36 0.49
N GLY A 221 2.70 25.40 -0.35
CA GLY A 221 2.24 24.26 -1.12
C GLY A 221 0.75 24.31 -1.47
N VAL A 222 0.04 23.23 -1.16
CA VAL A 222 -1.39 23.06 -1.41
C VAL A 222 -2.18 23.19 -0.12
N VAL A 223 -3.39 23.74 -0.23
CA VAL A 223 -4.30 23.94 0.90
C VAL A 223 -5.68 23.37 0.60
N VAL A 224 -6.16 22.50 1.48
CA VAL A 224 -7.58 22.08 1.51
C VAL A 224 -8.25 22.79 2.69
N GLY A 225 -9.14 23.74 2.42
CA GLY A 225 -10.04 24.31 3.41
C GLY A 225 -11.27 23.43 3.61
N LEU A 226 -11.67 23.22 4.87
CA LEU A 226 -12.81 22.42 5.30
C LEU A 226 -13.76 23.27 6.15
N GLY A 227 -14.95 23.52 5.64
CA GLY A 227 -15.98 24.33 6.30
C GLY A 227 -15.51 25.73 6.66
N ASN A 228 -15.87 26.18 7.86
CA ASN A 228 -15.69 27.56 8.29
C ASN A 228 -14.34 27.85 8.98
N GLY A 229 -13.45 26.86 9.08
CA GLY A 229 -12.18 27.06 9.81
C GLY A 229 -11.16 25.92 9.75
N GLY A 230 -11.55 24.71 9.34
CA GLY A 230 -10.62 23.60 9.19
C GLY A 230 -9.71 23.78 7.98
N ALA A 231 -8.48 23.28 8.07
CA ALA A 231 -7.54 23.31 6.95
C ALA A 231 -6.50 22.18 7.03
N LEU A 232 -6.12 21.68 5.86
CA LEU A 232 -4.95 20.82 5.68
C LEU A 232 -3.97 21.52 4.75
N ARG A 233 -2.71 21.63 5.15
CA ARG A 233 -1.62 22.13 4.29
C ARG A 233 -0.60 21.03 4.04
N ALA A 234 -0.22 20.87 2.78
CA ALA A 234 0.72 19.85 2.34
C ALA A 234 1.68 20.43 1.30
N ARG A 235 2.82 19.79 1.11
CA ARG A 235 3.79 20.21 0.09
C ARG A 235 3.26 19.98 -1.33
N SER A 236 2.62 18.84 -1.54
CA SER A 236 2.07 18.42 -2.82
C SER A 236 0.78 17.63 -2.64
N ALA A 237 0.01 17.55 -3.71
CA ALA A 237 -1.15 16.70 -3.75
C ALA A 237 -1.45 16.14 -5.14
N SER A 238 -2.25 15.09 -5.12
CA SER A 238 -2.77 14.42 -6.30
C SER A 238 -4.26 14.18 -6.17
N LEU A 239 -4.94 14.19 -7.31
CA LEU A 239 -6.39 14.19 -7.43
C LEU A 239 -6.82 13.01 -8.28
N ARG A 240 -7.81 12.26 -7.80
CA ARG A 240 -8.50 11.22 -8.56
C ARG A 240 -9.99 11.45 -8.51
N LEU A 241 -10.56 11.79 -9.66
CA LEU A 241 -12.00 11.90 -9.83
C LEU A 241 -12.58 10.54 -10.25
N ASP A 242 -13.53 10.01 -9.50
CA ASP A 242 -14.38 8.91 -9.93
C ASP A 242 -15.77 9.43 -10.27
N ASP A 243 -15.99 9.63 -11.58
CA ASP A 243 -17.28 9.98 -12.12
C ASP A 243 -17.61 9.17 -13.38
N GLY A 244 -18.63 8.33 -13.23
CA GLY A 244 -19.30 7.57 -14.30
C GLY A 244 -19.66 8.39 -15.54
N SER A 245 -20.01 9.65 -15.33
CA SER A 245 -20.55 10.58 -16.32
C SER A 245 -19.56 11.69 -16.69
N TRP A 246 -18.28 11.61 -16.31
CA TRP A 246 -17.29 12.65 -16.59
C TRP A 246 -17.16 12.98 -18.09
N HIS A 247 -17.31 12.00 -18.98
CA HIS A 247 -17.34 12.22 -20.44
C HIS A 247 -18.39 13.26 -20.92
N LEU A 248 -19.42 13.54 -20.12
CA LEU A 248 -20.45 14.54 -20.40
C LEU A 248 -20.12 15.93 -19.82
N SER A 249 -19.03 16.06 -19.08
CA SER A 249 -18.53 17.33 -18.55
C SER A 249 -17.85 18.18 -19.63
N GLY A 250 -17.60 19.45 -19.35
CA GLY A 250 -16.84 20.33 -20.24
C GLY A 250 -15.42 19.81 -20.46
N ALA A 251 -14.70 19.49 -19.39
CA ALA A 251 -13.35 18.93 -19.46
C ALA A 251 -13.33 17.56 -20.16
N GLY A 252 -14.33 16.72 -19.88
CA GLY A 252 -14.50 15.42 -20.51
C GLY A 252 -14.66 15.51 -22.02
N ARG A 253 -15.53 16.40 -22.53
CA ARG A 253 -15.67 16.64 -23.98
C ARG A 253 -14.38 17.16 -24.63
N ARG A 254 -13.67 18.09 -23.96
CA ARG A 254 -12.37 18.59 -24.43
C ARG A 254 -11.33 17.47 -24.50
N ALA A 255 -11.30 16.58 -23.51
CA ALA A 255 -10.42 15.43 -23.47
C ALA A 255 -10.79 14.40 -24.55
N ASP A 256 -12.09 14.16 -24.77
CA ASP A 256 -12.60 13.25 -25.78
C ASP A 256 -12.13 13.62 -27.19
N ALA A 257 -12.18 14.92 -27.52
CA ALA A 257 -11.73 15.44 -28.82
C ALA A 257 -10.22 15.27 -29.08
N ARG A 258 -9.40 15.22 -28.02
CA ARG A 258 -7.93 15.08 -28.12
C ARG A 258 -7.44 13.65 -27.91
N THR A 259 -8.25 12.81 -27.27
CA THR A 259 -7.90 11.44 -26.98
C THR A 259 -8.28 10.60 -28.18
N PRO A 260 -7.30 9.98 -28.87
CA PRO A 260 -7.58 9.13 -30.02
C PRO A 260 -8.71 8.14 -29.69
N PRO A 261 -9.53 7.75 -30.68
CA PRO A 261 -10.39 6.60 -30.52
C PRO A 261 -9.58 5.45 -29.95
N ARG A 262 -10.25 4.54 -29.24
CA ARG A 262 -9.64 3.26 -28.94
C ARG A 262 -9.44 2.58 -30.29
N GLY A 263 -8.31 2.81 -30.95
CA GLY A 263 -7.90 2.01 -32.09
C GLY A 263 -7.72 0.57 -31.63
N ASP A 264 -7.16 -0.28 -32.48
CA ASP A 264 -6.53 -1.53 -32.06
C ASP A 264 -5.28 -1.26 -31.20
N GLY A 265 -5.35 -0.29 -30.28
CA GLY A 265 -4.37 -0.05 -29.25
C GLY A 265 -4.15 -1.34 -28.48
N PRO A 266 -2.89 -1.58 -28.06
CA PRO A 266 -2.50 -2.85 -27.49
C PRO A 266 -3.47 -3.24 -26.39
N ARG A 267 -3.99 -4.47 -26.47
CA ARG A 267 -4.75 -5.09 -25.38
C ARG A 267 -3.99 -4.87 -24.07
N PRO A 268 -4.68 -4.77 -22.92
CA PRO A 268 -4.01 -4.71 -21.63
C PRO A 268 -2.89 -5.74 -21.62
N ALA A 269 -1.65 -5.29 -21.40
CA ALA A 269 -0.50 -6.17 -21.46
C ALA A 269 -0.80 -7.36 -20.56
N GLN A 270 -0.66 -8.57 -21.08
CA GLN A 270 -0.81 -9.76 -20.26
C GLN A 270 0.53 -10.04 -19.59
N PRO A 271 0.53 -10.62 -18.37
CA PRO A 271 1.76 -11.06 -17.75
C PRO A 271 2.49 -12.03 -18.69
N PRO A 272 3.84 -12.03 -18.73
CA PRO A 272 4.60 -12.95 -19.57
C PRO A 272 4.20 -14.41 -19.31
N GLN A 273 3.67 -15.10 -20.33
CA GLN A 273 3.15 -16.47 -20.23
C GLN A 273 4.16 -17.55 -20.65
N GLU A 274 5.33 -17.18 -21.16
CA GLU A 274 6.30 -18.14 -21.68
C GLU A 274 6.93 -18.98 -20.54
N GLY A 275 6.91 -20.30 -20.70
CA GLY A 275 7.44 -21.27 -19.72
C GLY A 275 6.39 -21.80 -18.73
N SER A 276 6.59 -23.02 -18.25
CA SER A 276 5.78 -23.62 -17.18
C SER A 276 6.51 -23.60 -15.83
N VAL A 277 5.71 -23.49 -14.77
CA VAL A 277 6.15 -23.63 -13.38
C VAL A 277 5.27 -24.72 -12.79
N GLU A 278 5.87 -25.84 -12.41
CA GLU A 278 5.18 -27.05 -11.99
C GLU A 278 5.79 -27.60 -10.69
N GLY A 279 5.13 -28.58 -10.08
CA GLY A 279 5.65 -29.30 -8.91
C GLY A 279 6.00 -28.38 -7.74
N SER A 280 7.15 -28.62 -7.13
CA SER A 280 7.64 -27.89 -5.96
C SER A 280 8.00 -26.45 -6.30
N ALA A 281 8.40 -26.15 -7.55
CA ALA A 281 8.61 -24.77 -7.99
C ALA A 281 7.29 -23.98 -7.99
N TRP A 282 6.17 -24.59 -8.40
CA TRP A 282 4.84 -23.99 -8.29
C TRP A 282 4.43 -23.80 -6.82
N GLY A 283 4.74 -24.77 -5.96
CA GLY A 283 4.53 -24.67 -4.52
C GLY A 283 5.26 -23.46 -3.92
N ALA A 284 6.56 -23.33 -4.20
CA ALA A 284 7.37 -22.20 -3.74
C ALA A 284 6.87 -20.86 -4.31
N ALA A 285 6.49 -20.80 -5.59
CA ALA A 285 5.90 -19.60 -6.18
C ALA A 285 4.59 -19.21 -5.49
N THR A 286 3.75 -20.20 -5.18
CA THR A 286 2.49 -20.00 -4.47
C THR A 286 2.71 -19.50 -3.04
N PHE A 287 3.71 -20.05 -2.34
CA PHE A 287 4.10 -19.59 -1.01
C PHE A 287 4.52 -18.12 -1.04
N LEU A 288 5.50 -17.76 -1.89
CA LEU A 288 6.01 -16.40 -2.00
C LEU A 288 4.91 -15.41 -2.39
N GLY A 289 4.11 -15.74 -3.40
CA GLY A 289 3.00 -14.89 -3.85
C GLY A 289 1.97 -14.64 -2.75
N ARG A 290 1.61 -15.67 -1.97
CA ARG A 290 0.69 -15.53 -0.85
C ARG A 290 1.27 -14.75 0.32
N ALA A 291 2.54 -14.95 0.64
CA ALA A 291 3.22 -14.18 1.67
C ALA A 291 3.20 -12.68 1.30
N MET A 292 3.57 -12.33 0.07
CA MET A 292 3.50 -10.93 -0.42
C MET A 292 2.07 -10.38 -0.40
N LEU A 293 1.07 -11.18 -0.79
CA LEU A 293 -0.35 -10.80 -0.69
C LEU A 293 -0.82 -10.58 0.75
N THR A 294 -0.37 -11.40 1.70
CA THR A 294 -0.72 -11.24 3.12
C THR A 294 -0.04 -10.01 3.70
N ILE A 295 1.25 -9.80 3.45
CA ILE A 295 1.96 -8.56 3.82
C ILE A 295 1.19 -7.35 3.29
N ARG A 296 0.78 -7.37 2.02
CA ARG A 296 0.01 -6.28 1.40
C ARG A 296 -1.32 -5.99 2.09
N ARG A 297 -1.90 -6.92 2.87
CA ARG A 297 -3.16 -6.67 3.60
C ARG A 297 -3.04 -5.52 4.59
N VAL A 298 -1.85 -5.14 5.04
CA VAL A 298 -1.65 -3.90 5.85
C VAL A 298 -2.14 -2.64 5.13
N ARG A 299 -2.39 -2.69 3.81
CA ARG A 299 -3.11 -1.62 3.09
C ARG A 299 -4.48 -1.30 3.69
N TYR A 300 -5.10 -2.29 4.33
CA TYR A 300 -6.33 -2.13 5.08
C TYR A 300 -5.95 -1.76 6.51
N PRO A 301 -6.37 -0.58 7.01
CA PRO A 301 -6.03 -0.12 8.36
C PRO A 301 -6.21 -1.18 9.47
N GLY A 302 -7.35 -1.88 9.47
CA GLY A 302 -7.65 -2.92 10.49
C GLY A 302 -6.70 -4.11 10.52
N GLU A 303 -5.92 -4.33 9.45
CA GLU A 303 -5.01 -5.48 9.33
C GLU A 303 -3.59 -5.18 9.81
N VAL A 304 -3.23 -3.91 10.09
CA VAL A 304 -1.85 -3.53 10.42
C VAL A 304 -1.34 -4.25 11.68
N ALA A 305 -2.19 -4.38 12.70
CA ALA A 305 -1.81 -5.13 13.91
C ALA A 305 -1.91 -6.65 13.73
N ARG A 306 -2.58 -7.13 12.67
CA ARG A 306 -2.92 -8.55 12.47
C ARG A 306 -1.88 -9.30 11.64
N VAL A 307 -1.20 -8.61 10.73
CA VAL A 307 -0.24 -9.24 9.81
C VAL A 307 1.15 -9.25 10.47
N PRO A 308 1.76 -10.43 10.71
CA PRO A 308 3.10 -10.53 11.29
C PRO A 308 4.16 -10.26 10.21
N VAL A 309 4.28 -9.00 9.77
CA VAL A 309 5.17 -8.61 8.65
C VAL A 309 6.61 -9.01 8.90
N ASP A 310 7.09 -8.90 10.14
CA ASP A 310 8.44 -9.30 10.54
C ASP A 310 8.68 -10.80 10.36
N ALA A 311 7.73 -11.65 10.73
CA ALA A 311 7.82 -13.09 10.56
C ALA A 311 7.83 -13.48 9.07
N TYR A 312 7.03 -12.81 8.25
CA TYR A 312 7.07 -12.98 6.81
C TYR A 312 8.41 -12.54 6.20
N CYS A 313 8.98 -11.42 6.66
CA CYS A 313 10.28 -10.96 6.15
C CYS A 313 11.42 -11.91 6.54
N ARG A 314 11.43 -12.42 7.78
CA ARG A 314 12.36 -13.47 8.21
C ARG A 314 12.22 -14.73 7.36
N ALA A 315 10.98 -15.16 7.11
CA ALA A 315 10.71 -16.30 6.25
C ALA A 315 11.32 -16.13 4.86
N LEU A 316 11.20 -14.93 4.27
CA LEU A 316 11.59 -14.65 2.88
C LEU A 316 12.98 -14.02 2.72
N GLU A 317 13.79 -13.97 3.78
CA GLU A 317 15.13 -13.40 3.71
C GLU A 317 15.98 -14.11 2.63
N GLY A 318 16.49 -13.37 1.64
CA GLY A 318 17.26 -13.94 0.53
C GLY A 318 16.45 -14.78 -0.48
N ALA A 319 15.11 -14.68 -0.47
CA ALA A 319 14.24 -15.48 -1.33
C ALA A 319 14.57 -15.34 -2.83
N GLY A 320 14.97 -14.16 -3.29
CA GLY A 320 15.39 -13.93 -4.67
C GLY A 320 16.59 -14.80 -5.03
N ARG A 321 17.68 -14.69 -4.25
CA ARG A 321 18.88 -15.52 -4.41
C ARG A 321 18.55 -17.02 -4.36
N ASP A 322 17.77 -17.46 -3.39
CA ASP A 322 17.45 -18.86 -3.17
C ASP A 322 16.63 -19.46 -4.33
N VAL A 323 15.65 -18.70 -4.87
CA VAL A 323 14.87 -19.09 -6.05
C VAL A 323 15.76 -19.26 -7.28
N LEU A 324 16.67 -18.32 -7.53
CA LEU A 324 17.60 -18.41 -8.65
C LEU A 324 18.55 -19.60 -8.52
N ALA A 325 19.08 -19.85 -7.31
CA ALA A 325 19.96 -20.98 -7.02
C ALA A 325 19.25 -22.32 -7.24
N ALA A 326 18.02 -22.49 -6.73
CA ALA A 326 17.21 -23.69 -6.93
C ALA A 326 16.86 -23.92 -8.42
N GLY A 327 16.50 -22.85 -9.13
CA GLY A 327 16.16 -22.89 -10.55
C GLY A 327 17.35 -23.20 -11.47
N ALA A 328 18.59 -22.94 -11.05
CA ALA A 328 19.81 -23.27 -11.81
C ALA A 328 20.15 -24.78 -11.79
N LEU A 329 19.53 -25.57 -10.92
CA LEU A 329 19.80 -27.00 -10.79
C LEU A 329 19.13 -27.83 -11.89
N ARG A 330 19.62 -29.06 -12.10
CA ARG A 330 18.97 -30.06 -12.97
C ARG A 330 17.57 -30.41 -12.44
N PRO A 331 16.59 -30.79 -13.30
CA PRO A 331 15.16 -30.90 -12.91
C PRO A 331 14.89 -31.64 -11.60
N ARG A 332 15.41 -32.87 -11.42
CA ARG A 332 15.21 -33.64 -10.18
C ARG A 332 15.79 -32.95 -8.92
N ARG A 333 16.95 -32.30 -9.05
CA ARG A 333 17.59 -31.56 -7.94
C ARG A 333 16.90 -30.23 -7.68
N SER A 334 16.40 -29.59 -8.73
CA SER A 334 15.63 -28.35 -8.66
C SER A 334 14.32 -28.57 -7.89
N GLU A 335 13.60 -29.66 -8.20
CA GLU A 335 12.38 -30.05 -7.49
C GLU A 335 12.64 -30.24 -5.98
N ALA A 336 13.66 -31.01 -5.61
CA ALA A 336 14.05 -31.20 -4.23
C ALA A 336 14.49 -29.88 -3.55
N ALA A 337 15.20 -29.01 -4.27
CA ALA A 337 15.64 -27.72 -3.76
C ALA A 337 14.47 -26.76 -3.49
N PHE A 338 13.46 -26.68 -4.37
CA PHE A 338 12.27 -25.87 -4.13
C PHE A 338 11.41 -26.40 -2.98
N ARG A 339 11.33 -27.73 -2.82
CA ARG A 339 10.68 -28.33 -1.64
C ARG A 339 11.41 -27.96 -0.35
N ALA A 340 12.74 -28.10 -0.34
CA ALA A 340 13.57 -27.73 0.80
C ALA A 340 13.48 -26.22 1.12
N LEU A 341 13.42 -25.38 0.10
CA LEU A 341 13.25 -23.93 0.23
C LEU A 341 11.93 -23.56 0.91
N THR A 342 10.83 -24.21 0.54
CA THR A 342 9.53 -23.96 1.20
C THR A 342 9.57 -24.41 2.66
N ALA A 343 10.22 -25.53 2.98
CA ALA A 343 10.44 -25.98 4.36
C ALA A 343 11.26 -24.96 5.17
N GLU A 344 12.31 -24.41 4.55
CA GLU A 344 13.18 -23.40 5.14
C GLU A 344 12.42 -22.11 5.46
N TRP A 345 11.60 -21.61 4.52
CA TRP A 345 10.78 -20.43 4.76
C TRP A 345 9.78 -20.63 5.91
N LEU A 346 9.17 -21.82 6.04
CA LEU A 346 8.34 -22.15 7.21
C LEU A 346 9.16 -22.12 8.51
N ARG A 347 10.36 -22.69 8.51
CA ARG A 347 11.24 -22.74 9.68
C ARG A 347 11.67 -21.33 10.12
N ARG A 348 12.11 -20.48 9.18
CA ARG A 348 12.51 -19.09 9.49
C ARG A 348 11.34 -18.20 9.91
N GLY A 349 10.15 -18.44 9.36
CA GLY A 349 8.93 -17.75 9.80
C GLY A 349 8.49 -18.17 11.21
N GLY A 350 8.84 -19.39 11.64
CA GLY A 350 8.58 -19.89 12.98
C GLY A 350 7.09 -20.07 13.27
N THR A 351 6.77 -20.11 14.56
CA THR A 351 5.39 -20.29 15.02
C THR A 351 4.50 -19.06 14.85
N ASP A 352 5.08 -17.89 14.60
CA ASP A 352 4.34 -16.64 14.31
C ASP A 352 3.53 -16.75 13.01
N LEU A 353 3.94 -17.61 12.06
CA LEU A 353 3.17 -17.85 10.83
C LEU A 353 2.19 -19.03 10.94
N ALA A 354 2.11 -19.71 12.09
CA ALA A 354 1.39 -20.98 12.20
C ALA A 354 -0.11 -20.88 11.83
N ALA A 355 -0.76 -19.75 12.14
CA ALA A 355 -2.14 -19.48 11.76
C ALA A 355 -2.34 -19.41 10.23
N ASP A 356 -1.31 -18.98 9.51
CA ASP A 356 -1.33 -18.76 8.06
C ASP A 356 -0.84 -19.96 7.25
N TRP A 357 -0.20 -20.97 7.86
CA TRP A 357 0.41 -22.10 7.14
C TRP A 357 -0.56 -22.80 6.18
N ARG A 358 -1.82 -23.02 6.58
CA ARG A 358 -2.84 -23.62 5.70
C ARG A 358 -3.04 -22.80 4.43
N MET A 359 -3.06 -21.47 4.58
CA MET A 359 -3.21 -20.56 3.46
C MET A 359 -1.93 -20.54 2.61
N LEU A 360 -0.75 -20.38 3.22
CA LEU A 360 0.54 -20.31 2.53
C LEU A 360 0.86 -21.58 1.74
N LEU A 361 0.49 -22.75 2.26
CA LEU A 361 0.80 -24.04 1.66
C LEU A 361 -0.28 -24.57 0.70
N ARG A 362 -1.33 -23.79 0.43
CA ARG A 362 -2.39 -24.24 -0.48
C ARG A 362 -1.86 -24.28 -1.92
N GLY A 363 -1.81 -25.48 -2.49
CA GLY A 363 -1.21 -25.75 -3.79
C GLY A 363 0.26 -26.18 -3.74
N VAL A 364 0.84 -26.31 -2.53
CA VAL A 364 2.17 -26.88 -2.32
C VAL A 364 2.05 -28.42 -2.27
N PRO A 365 2.85 -29.17 -3.05
CA PRO A 365 2.90 -30.63 -2.95
C PRO A 365 3.27 -31.09 -1.54
N ASP A 366 2.63 -32.16 -1.06
CA ASP A 366 2.87 -32.76 0.27
C ASP A 366 2.75 -31.77 1.45
N ALA A 367 1.97 -30.69 1.30
CA ALA A 367 1.84 -29.60 2.27
C ALA A 367 1.58 -30.08 3.71
N GLY A 368 0.75 -31.11 3.89
CA GLY A 368 0.42 -31.66 5.21
C GLY A 368 1.62 -32.32 5.90
N GLU A 369 2.46 -33.03 5.15
CA GLU A 369 3.69 -33.64 5.66
C GLU A 369 4.74 -32.59 5.98
N LEU A 370 4.92 -31.63 5.06
CA LEU A 370 5.85 -30.51 5.23
C LEU A 370 5.52 -29.72 6.50
N ALA A 371 4.26 -29.29 6.65
CA ALA A 371 3.81 -28.53 7.81
C ALA A 371 3.97 -29.31 9.12
N ARG A 372 3.63 -30.61 9.12
CA ARG A 372 3.77 -31.45 10.31
C ARG A 372 5.23 -31.59 10.73
N GLY A 373 6.13 -31.90 9.79
CA GLY A 373 7.55 -32.06 10.10
C GLY A 373 8.18 -30.78 10.66
N VAL A 374 7.89 -29.62 10.04
CA VAL A 374 8.35 -28.33 10.57
C VAL A 374 7.74 -28.03 11.94
N ARG A 375 6.44 -28.32 12.17
CA ARG A 375 5.82 -28.13 13.47
C ARG A 375 6.49 -28.93 14.58
N GLU A 376 6.74 -30.21 14.33
CA GLU A 376 7.38 -31.12 15.28
C GLU A 376 8.79 -30.63 15.62
N GLU A 377 9.55 -30.15 14.62
CA GLU A 377 10.88 -29.56 14.81
C GLU A 377 10.83 -28.28 15.67
N LEU A 378 9.91 -27.36 15.39
CA LEU A 378 9.77 -26.10 16.15
C LEU A 378 9.34 -26.39 17.60
N LEU A 379 8.38 -27.31 17.80
CA LEU A 379 7.97 -27.72 19.14
C LEU A 379 9.11 -28.37 19.93
N ALA A 380 9.95 -29.19 19.26
CA ALA A 380 11.13 -29.79 19.89
C ALA A 380 12.18 -28.74 20.33
N ARG A 381 12.18 -27.55 19.71
CA ARG A 381 13.00 -26.39 20.12
C ARG A 381 12.36 -25.54 21.23
N GLY A 382 11.17 -25.91 21.69
CA GLY A 382 10.41 -25.14 22.67
C GLY A 382 9.67 -23.94 22.06
N GLU A 383 9.60 -23.83 20.74
CA GLU A 383 8.81 -22.81 20.06
C GLU A 383 7.35 -23.27 20.00
N ALA A 384 6.54 -22.77 20.93
CA ALA A 384 5.10 -23.02 20.93
C ALA A 384 4.36 -21.97 20.09
N PRO A 385 3.32 -22.36 19.32
CA PRO A 385 2.37 -21.41 18.78
C PRO A 385 1.76 -20.56 19.89
N ARG A 386 1.67 -19.25 19.67
CA ARG A 386 0.97 -18.35 20.59
C ARG A 386 -0.51 -18.71 20.59
N ALA A 387 -1.14 -18.70 21.77
CA ALA A 387 -2.57 -18.96 21.87
C ALA A 387 -3.38 -17.86 21.17
N PRO A 388 -4.48 -18.20 20.47
CA PRO A 388 -5.37 -17.23 19.86
C PRO A 388 -6.04 -16.37 20.94
N VAL A 389 -6.06 -15.04 20.75
CA VAL A 389 -6.69 -14.08 21.66
C VAL A 389 -7.97 -13.55 21.02
N THR A 390 -9.08 -13.61 21.76
CA THR A 390 -10.38 -13.08 21.29
C THR A 390 -10.40 -11.55 21.36
N PRO A 391 -11.07 -10.86 20.41
CA PRO A 391 -11.33 -9.42 20.52
C PRO A 391 -11.98 -9.10 21.87
N ARG A 392 -11.52 -8.00 22.49
CA ARG A 392 -11.99 -7.58 23.81
C ARG A 392 -12.27 -6.08 23.79
N GLU A 393 -13.33 -5.67 24.47
CA GLU A 393 -13.58 -4.25 24.77
C GLU A 393 -12.38 -3.65 25.51
N VAL A 394 -12.07 -2.39 25.19
CA VAL A 394 -10.92 -1.70 25.76
C VAL A 394 -11.23 -1.32 27.21
N THR A 395 -10.79 -2.13 28.16
CA THR A 395 -10.85 -1.77 29.58
C THR A 395 -9.65 -0.93 30.03
N GLU A 396 -8.49 -1.09 29.36
CA GLU A 396 -7.23 -0.40 29.69
C GLU A 396 -6.54 0.14 28.42
N LEU A 397 -6.29 1.45 28.42
CA LEU A 397 -5.48 2.15 27.43
C LEU A 397 -4.06 2.38 27.97
N PRO A 398 -3.04 2.38 27.09
CA PRO A 398 -1.70 2.72 27.52
C PRO A 398 -1.68 4.19 27.96
N GLU A 399 -0.98 4.51 29.06
CA GLU A 399 -0.83 5.89 29.50
C GLU A 399 -0.16 6.76 28.42
N ARG A 400 0.72 6.15 27.62
CA ARG A 400 1.50 6.80 26.56
C ARG A 400 1.45 6.02 25.26
N ALA A 401 1.21 6.72 24.17
CA ALA A 401 1.29 6.16 22.81
C ALA A 401 1.67 7.25 21.80
N ALA A 402 2.22 6.84 20.66
CA ALA A 402 2.36 7.73 19.51
C ALA A 402 1.22 7.47 18.53
N LEU A 403 0.47 8.51 18.16
CA LEU A 403 -0.56 8.41 17.13
C LEU A 403 0.11 8.20 15.77
N ARG A 404 -0.27 7.12 15.10
CA ARG A 404 0.25 6.77 13.77
C ARG A 404 -0.75 7.02 12.68
N MET A 405 -2.04 6.87 12.97
CA MET A 405 -3.11 7.12 12.01
C MET A 405 -4.40 7.43 12.74
N VAL A 406 -5.19 8.35 12.21
CA VAL A 406 -6.62 8.46 12.49
C VAL A 406 -7.38 8.49 11.17
N SER A 407 -8.50 7.78 11.13
CA SER A 407 -9.43 7.81 10.00
C SER A 407 -10.85 7.94 10.49
N TYR A 408 -11.64 8.71 9.76
CA TYR A 408 -13.06 8.89 9.97
C TYR A 408 -13.76 8.85 8.62
N THR A 409 -14.84 8.08 8.55
CA THR A 409 -15.74 8.02 7.41
C THR A 409 -17.13 8.38 7.91
N ALA A 410 -17.68 9.45 7.37
CA ALA A 410 -19.06 9.84 7.62
C ALA A 410 -20.03 8.79 7.09
N GLU A 411 -21.23 8.78 7.65
CA GLU A 411 -22.33 8.00 7.11
C GLU A 411 -22.58 8.40 5.65
N HIS A 412 -22.72 7.40 4.77
CA HIS A 412 -22.93 7.67 3.35
C HIS A 412 -23.71 6.54 2.67
N THR A 413 -24.16 6.80 1.45
CA THR A 413 -24.82 5.78 0.63
C THR A 413 -23.92 5.39 -0.54
N ASP A 414 -23.59 4.11 -0.63
CA ASP A 414 -22.88 3.53 -1.76
C ASP A 414 -23.87 2.77 -2.65
N GLY A 415 -24.28 3.42 -3.75
CA GLY A 415 -25.35 2.94 -4.62
C GLY A 415 -26.70 2.86 -3.89
N ARG A 416 -27.08 1.67 -3.43
CA ARG A 416 -28.32 1.43 -2.67
C ARG A 416 -28.06 1.00 -1.22
N VAL A 417 -26.80 0.93 -0.81
CA VAL A 417 -26.41 0.42 0.50
C VAL A 417 -26.03 1.60 1.39
N ARG A 418 -26.80 1.80 2.46
CA ARG A 418 -26.44 2.73 3.53
C ARG A 418 -25.25 2.15 4.29
N ARG A 419 -24.22 2.96 4.51
CA ARG A 419 -23.03 2.63 5.28
C ARG A 419 -23.00 3.50 6.52
N GLU A 420 -22.93 2.87 7.68
CA GLU A 420 -22.79 3.56 8.96
C GLU A 420 -21.45 4.30 9.04
N ALA A 421 -21.40 5.34 9.87
CA ALA A 421 -20.16 6.04 10.15
C ALA A 421 -19.14 5.09 10.79
N SER A 422 -17.86 5.28 10.49
CA SER A 422 -16.79 4.44 11.02
C SER A 422 -15.55 5.27 11.30
N ALA A 423 -14.83 4.93 12.37
CA ALA A 423 -13.56 5.55 12.68
C ALA A 423 -12.58 4.55 13.24
N MET A 424 -11.31 4.77 12.94
CA MET A 424 -10.23 3.88 13.35
C MET A 424 -8.96 4.67 13.66
N MET A 425 -8.23 4.23 14.68
CA MET A 425 -6.97 4.81 15.10
C MET A 425 -5.88 3.75 15.19
N HIS A 426 -4.67 4.13 14.79
CA HIS A 426 -3.45 3.37 15.01
C HIS A 426 -2.60 4.05 16.07
N LEU A 427 -2.27 3.32 17.12
CA LEU A 427 -1.41 3.75 18.20
C LEU A 427 -0.17 2.86 18.24
N ALA A 428 1.02 3.45 18.11
CA ALA A 428 2.23 2.76 18.50
C ALA A 428 2.33 2.81 20.03
N VAL A 429 2.39 1.66 20.66
CA VAL A 429 2.40 1.51 22.13
C VAL A 429 3.66 0.76 22.56
N PRO A 430 4.20 1.02 23.76
CA PRO A 430 5.32 0.24 24.29
C PRO A 430 5.01 -1.26 24.32
N GLY A 431 6.08 -2.06 24.26
CA GLY A 431 6.01 -3.50 24.51
C GLY A 431 5.49 -3.81 25.92
N GLN A 432 5.19 -5.08 26.20
CA GLN A 432 4.80 -5.50 27.56
C GLN A 432 5.96 -5.34 28.54
N ASP A 433 7.18 -5.56 28.06
CA ASP A 433 8.41 -5.29 28.79
C ASP A 433 8.87 -3.85 28.53
N ARG A 434 9.48 -3.22 29.54
CA ARG A 434 9.91 -1.82 29.49
C ARG A 434 10.87 -1.52 28.32
N ASP A 435 11.66 -2.51 27.91
CA ASP A 435 12.61 -2.44 26.80
C ASP A 435 12.15 -3.26 25.57
N GLY A 436 10.92 -3.78 25.60
CA GLY A 436 10.34 -4.53 24.49
C GLY A 436 10.04 -3.65 23.27
N PRO A 437 9.99 -4.23 22.06
CA PRO A 437 9.71 -3.47 20.85
C PRO A 437 8.33 -2.82 20.92
N TRP A 438 8.23 -1.62 20.37
CA TRP A 438 6.95 -0.94 20.20
C TRP A 438 6.08 -1.74 19.23
N ARG A 439 4.78 -1.82 19.56
CA ARG A 439 3.80 -2.58 18.77
C ARG A 439 2.67 -1.68 18.31
N MET A 440 2.07 -2.03 17.19
CA MET A 440 0.87 -1.35 16.72
C MET A 440 -0.36 -1.86 17.48
N ARG A 441 -1.19 -0.93 17.94
CA ARG A 441 -2.53 -1.18 18.47
C ARG A 441 -3.55 -0.48 17.56
N VAL A 442 -4.54 -1.23 17.10
CA VAL A 442 -5.64 -0.70 16.28
C VAL A 442 -6.88 -0.58 17.16
N LEU A 443 -7.49 0.60 17.17
CA LEU A 443 -8.74 0.89 17.85
C LEU A 443 -9.80 1.24 16.82
N THR A 444 -10.97 0.63 16.93
CA THR A 444 -12.13 0.90 16.07
C THR A 444 -13.25 1.47 16.93
N ALA A 445 -13.80 2.59 16.53
CA ALA A 445 -14.93 3.23 17.19
C ALA A 445 -16.24 2.56 16.77
N THR A 446 -17.11 2.28 17.73
CA THR A 446 -18.52 1.93 17.51
C THR A 446 -19.36 3.19 17.57
N ASP A 447 -20.19 3.42 16.54
CA ASP A 447 -21.04 4.61 16.39
C ASP A 447 -20.27 5.94 16.59
N PRO A 448 -19.23 6.24 15.78
CA PRO A 448 -18.47 7.47 15.91
C PRO A 448 -19.33 8.69 15.57
N VAL A 449 -19.22 9.73 16.39
CA VAL A 449 -20.02 10.95 16.28
C VAL A 449 -19.19 12.06 15.64
N ARG A 450 -18.06 12.40 16.25
CA ARG A 450 -17.23 13.54 15.84
C ARG A 450 -15.75 13.21 15.96
N LEU A 451 -14.99 13.60 14.94
CA LEU A 451 -13.53 13.64 14.96
C LEU A 451 -13.08 15.10 14.97
N GLN A 452 -12.23 15.45 15.93
CA GLN A 452 -11.40 16.64 15.91
C GLN A 452 -9.93 16.23 15.96
N VAL A 453 -9.11 16.74 15.04
CA VAL A 453 -7.68 16.43 15.02
C VAL A 453 -6.86 17.62 14.54
N ARG A 454 -5.75 17.86 15.24
CA ARG A 454 -4.77 18.90 14.97
C ARG A 454 -3.36 18.33 14.83
N THR A 455 -2.47 19.08 14.19
CA THR A 455 -1.05 18.68 13.99
C THR A 455 -0.38 18.11 15.25
N PRO A 456 -0.51 18.74 16.45
CA PRO A 456 0.20 18.28 17.64
C PRO A 456 -0.14 16.84 18.06
N ALA A 457 -1.29 16.30 17.65
CA ALA A 457 -1.65 14.91 17.95
C ALA A 457 -0.65 13.89 17.37
N PHE A 458 0.10 14.28 16.34
CA PHE A 458 1.10 13.45 15.67
C PHE A 458 2.54 13.77 16.09
N ASP A 459 2.74 14.60 17.12
CA ASP A 459 4.05 15.01 17.61
C ASP A 459 4.55 14.05 18.69
N GLY A 460 5.20 12.98 18.22
CA GLY A 460 5.87 12.03 19.11
C GLY A 460 4.90 11.21 19.96
N THR A 461 5.22 11.04 21.24
CA THR A 461 4.45 10.22 22.19
C THR A 461 3.62 11.12 23.10
N GLY A 462 2.30 11.00 23.02
CA GLY A 462 1.35 11.75 23.84
C GLY A 462 0.68 10.88 24.90
N ARG A 463 -0.05 11.53 25.83
CA ARG A 463 -0.93 10.82 26.76
C ARG A 463 -2.21 10.40 26.05
N VAL A 464 -2.67 9.18 26.30
CA VAL A 464 -3.96 8.68 25.77
C VAL A 464 -4.92 8.49 26.93
N ARG A 465 -6.14 9.01 26.80
CA ARG A 465 -7.21 8.85 27.79
C ARG A 465 -8.52 8.57 27.11
N VAL A 466 -9.41 7.87 27.81
CA VAL A 466 -10.82 7.77 27.45
C VAL A 466 -11.63 8.32 28.61
N ASP A 467 -12.37 9.38 28.32
CA ASP A 467 -13.34 9.95 29.24
C ASP A 467 -14.69 9.29 28.94
N ARG A 468 -15.33 8.73 29.97
CA ARG A 468 -16.68 8.21 29.86
C ARG A 468 -17.64 9.25 30.40
N ASP A 469 -18.48 9.80 29.54
CA ASP A 469 -19.59 10.59 30.03
C ASP A 469 -20.63 9.65 30.66
N GLY A 470 -21.35 10.11 31.68
CA GLY A 470 -22.42 9.32 32.31
C GLY A 470 -23.59 9.01 31.36
N GLY A 471 -23.54 9.48 30.10
CA GLY A 471 -24.54 9.30 29.05
C GLY A 471 -24.26 8.10 28.12
N GLY A 472 -23.22 7.32 28.38
CA GLY A 472 -22.89 6.15 27.58
C GLY A 472 -22.11 6.46 26.30
N ARG A 473 -21.43 7.61 26.24
CA ARG A 473 -20.43 7.93 25.21
C ARG A 473 -19.03 7.96 25.82
N GLU A 474 -18.06 7.65 24.97
CA GLU A 474 -16.65 7.63 25.28
C GLU A 474 -15.92 8.61 24.36
N THR A 475 -15.22 9.59 24.94
CA THR A 475 -14.33 10.48 24.20
C THR A 475 -12.91 9.97 24.37
N LEU A 476 -12.30 9.50 23.29
CA LEU A 476 -10.87 9.20 23.28
C LEU A 476 -10.10 10.46 22.92
N ALA A 477 -9.16 10.83 23.78
CA ALA A 477 -8.32 11.99 23.58
C ALA A 477 -6.84 11.63 23.58
N VAL A 478 -6.07 12.29 22.71
CA VAL A 478 -4.61 12.17 22.61
C VAL A 478 -3.96 13.54 22.77
N ASP A 479 -2.99 13.60 23.69
CA ASP A 479 -2.19 14.78 24.02
C ASP A 479 -3.05 16.02 24.35
N GLY A 480 -3.82 15.92 25.43
CA GLY A 480 -4.84 16.90 25.77
C GLY A 480 -6.04 16.73 24.85
N ASP A 481 -6.32 17.76 24.04
CA ASP A 481 -7.41 17.80 23.05
C ASP A 481 -6.86 18.03 21.63
N ALA A 482 -5.59 17.69 21.39
CA ALA A 482 -5.00 17.75 20.05
C ALA A 482 -5.67 16.76 19.08
N LEU A 483 -6.13 15.62 19.62
CA LEU A 483 -7.14 14.78 18.97
C LEU A 483 -8.21 14.44 19.99
N CYS A 484 -9.47 14.57 19.57
CA CYS A 484 -10.65 14.07 20.27
C CYS A 484 -11.50 13.28 19.29
N LEU A 485 -11.91 12.07 19.66
CA LEU A 485 -12.89 11.30 18.91
C LEU A 485 -13.99 10.80 19.84
N ASP A 486 -15.21 11.21 19.55
CA ASP A 486 -16.41 10.82 20.28
C ASP A 486 -17.02 9.58 19.64
N ALA A 487 -17.27 8.56 20.45
CA ALA A 487 -17.89 7.31 20.04
C ALA A 487 -18.78 6.75 21.15
N ARG A 488 -19.61 5.75 20.83
CA ARG A 488 -20.36 5.02 21.84
C ARG A 488 -19.45 4.09 22.66
N ALA A 489 -18.52 3.42 21.98
CA ALA A 489 -17.58 2.50 22.60
C ALA A 489 -16.34 2.31 21.73
N TRP A 490 -15.25 1.86 22.35
CA TRP A 490 -14.01 1.50 21.66
C TRP A 490 -13.73 -0.01 21.70
N VAL A 491 -13.59 -0.59 20.51
CA VAL A 491 -13.18 -1.98 20.33
C VAL A 491 -11.73 -2.02 19.90
N GLN A 492 -10.92 -2.81 20.59
CA GLN A 492 -9.58 -3.11 20.11
C GLN A 492 -9.66 -4.22 19.07
N GLU A 493 -9.31 -3.88 17.84
CA GLU A 493 -8.94 -4.89 16.87
C GLU A 493 -7.62 -5.50 17.33
N THR A 494 -7.75 -6.69 17.91
CA THR A 494 -6.60 -7.44 18.37
C THR A 494 -6.08 -8.23 17.16
N PRO A 495 -4.76 -8.32 16.96
CA PRO A 495 -4.20 -9.35 16.10
C PRO A 495 -4.91 -10.69 16.39
N PRO A 496 -5.32 -11.50 15.39
CA PRO A 496 -5.01 -12.91 15.54
C PRO A 496 -3.49 -12.94 15.74
N ARG A 497 -3.04 -13.31 16.93
CA ARG A 497 -1.61 -13.39 17.19
C ARG A 497 -0.96 -14.40 16.26
#